data_AF-A0A0J1HXG1-F1
#
_entry.id   AF-A0A0J1HXG1-F1
#
_cell.length_a   1.000
_cell.length_b   1.000
_cell.length_c   1.000
_cell.angle_alpha   90.00
_cell.angle_beta   90.00
_cell.angle_gamma   90.00
#
_symmetry.space_group_name_H-M   'P 1'
#
loop_
_entity.id
_entity.type
_entity.pdbx_description
1 polymer ?
#
loop_
_entity_poly.entity_id
_entity_poly.type
_entity_poly.pdbx_seq_one_letter_code
_entity_poly.pdbx_strand_id
1 'polypeptide(L)'
;MELIHERTYPEQYDLEGAIERFYDSFPDDWGSLDNNKIERDSHVENVYEATDVMENGLKLKVEIFLANDKDEDEAWICKAYKFS
;
A
#
# COMPACT_ATOMS: atom_id res chain seq x y z
N MET A 1 -5.50 -4.83 14.17
CA MET A 1 -4.57 -4.38 13.12
C MET A 1 -3.96 -3.08 13.60
N GLU A 2 -2.66 -2.89 13.41
CA GLU A 2 -1.91 -1.70 13.84
C GLU A 2 -1.31 -1.03 12.60
N LEU A 3 -1.57 0.25 12.37
CA LEU A 3 -0.94 0.99 11.27
C LEU A 3 0.53 1.19 11.61
N ILE A 4 1.43 0.64 10.78
CA ILE A 4 2.87 0.70 11.03
C ILE A 4 3.64 1.45 9.93
N HIS A 5 3.00 1.73 8.79
CA HIS A 5 3.60 2.50 7.71
C HIS A 5 2.53 3.19 6.87
N GLU A 6 2.79 4.45 6.54
CA GLU A 6 1.91 5.29 5.73
C GLU A 6 2.75 6.19 4.81
N ARG A 7 2.28 6.31 3.56
CA ARG A 7 2.84 7.22 2.55
C ARG A 7 1.71 7.83 1.75
N THR A 8 1.94 9.05 1.28
CA THR A 8 1.10 9.69 0.28
C THR A 8 1.90 9.96 -0.99
N TYR A 9 1.25 9.81 -2.14
CA TYR A 9 1.85 10.09 -3.44
C TYR A 9 0.91 10.95 -4.30
N PRO A 10 1.42 11.87 -5.14
CA PRO A 10 0.59 12.66 -6.05
C PRO A 10 -0.27 11.80 -7.00
N GLU A 11 -1.48 12.26 -7.35
CA GLU A 11 -2.37 11.63 -8.36
C GLU A 11 -1.74 11.43 -9.74
N GLN A 12 -0.62 12.10 -10.01
CA GLN A 12 0.11 12.00 -11.28
C GLN A 12 0.60 10.57 -11.56
N TYR A 13 0.77 9.77 -10.50
CA TYR A 13 1.06 8.35 -10.62
C TYR A 13 -0.22 7.58 -10.93
N ASP A 14 -0.10 6.54 -11.74
CA ASP A 14 -1.15 5.52 -11.83
C ASP A 14 -1.10 4.58 -10.62
N LEU A 15 -2.09 3.69 -10.53
CA LEU A 15 -2.19 2.72 -9.44
C LEU A 15 -0.92 1.86 -9.33
N GLU A 16 -0.36 1.41 -10.46
CA GLU A 16 0.85 0.58 -10.50
C GLU A 16 2.06 1.35 -9.96
N GLY A 17 2.25 2.60 -10.38
CA GLY A 17 3.32 3.45 -9.88
C GLY A 17 3.18 3.83 -8.40
N ALA A 18 1.96 3.88 -7.87
CA ALA A 18 1.70 4.05 -6.43
C ALA A 18 1.98 2.77 -5.64
N ILE A 19 1.62 1.60 -6.18
CA ILE A 19 1.95 0.29 -5.61
C ILE A 19 3.46 0.10 -5.52
N GLU A 20 4.18 0.23 -6.64
CA GLU A 20 5.64 0.03 -6.71
C GLU A 20 6.36 0.91 -5.68
N ARG A 21 6.08 2.21 -5.68
CA ARG A 21 6.68 3.15 -4.72
C ARG A 21 6.33 2.83 -3.28
N PHE A 22 5.14 2.30 -3.03
CA PHE A 22 4.77 1.95 -1.66
C PHE A 22 5.57 0.76 -1.15
N TYR A 23 5.71 -0.30 -1.93
CA TYR A 23 6.55 -1.45 -1.56
C TYR A 23 8.03 -1.07 -1.47
N ASP A 24 8.54 -0.24 -2.38
CA ASP A 24 9.91 0.30 -2.34
C ASP A 24 10.18 1.14 -1.08
N SER A 25 9.13 1.63 -0.42
CA SER A 25 9.26 2.45 0.78
C SER A 25 9.26 1.64 2.09
N PHE A 26 9.13 0.32 2.01
CA PHE A 26 9.11 -0.53 3.20
C PHE A 26 10.48 -0.54 3.90
N PRO A 27 10.51 -0.51 5.25
CA PRO A 27 11.75 -0.60 6.01
C PRO A 27 12.56 -1.86 5.69
N ASP A 28 13.89 -1.71 5.59
CA ASP A 28 14.82 -2.81 5.31
C ASP A 28 14.72 -3.96 6.34
N ASP A 29 14.35 -3.67 7.59
CA ASP A 29 14.23 -4.68 8.66
C ASP A 29 13.01 -5.59 8.51
N TRP A 30 12.09 -5.27 7.59
CA TRP A 30 10.98 -6.15 7.22
C TRP A 30 11.45 -7.30 6.31
N GLY A 31 12.58 -7.10 5.62
CA GLY A 31 13.08 -8.01 4.60
C GLY A 31 12.28 -7.92 3.31
N SER A 32 12.54 -8.87 2.40
CA SER A 32 11.84 -8.90 1.11
C SER A 32 10.39 -9.40 1.26
N LEU A 33 9.56 -9.15 0.26
CA LEU A 33 8.23 -9.73 0.15
C LEU A 33 8.35 -11.24 -0.11
N ASP A 34 7.88 -12.08 0.82
CA ASP A 34 7.92 -13.55 0.73
C ASP A 34 6.66 -14.10 0.05
N ASN A 35 5.50 -13.56 0.41
CA ASN A 35 4.23 -13.92 -0.21
C ASN A 35 3.29 -12.72 -0.30
N ASN A 36 2.55 -12.62 -1.39
CA ASN A 36 1.56 -11.57 -1.64
C ASN A 36 0.25 -12.21 -2.11
N LYS A 37 -0.83 -11.89 -1.41
CA LYS A 37 -2.19 -12.28 -1.79
C LYS A 37 -2.98 -11.02 -2.07
N ILE A 38 -3.16 -10.73 -3.35
CA ILE A 38 -4.00 -9.65 -3.83
C ILE A 38 -5.47 -9.99 -3.58
N GLU A 39 -6.18 -9.10 -2.90
CA GLU A 39 -7.60 -9.23 -2.59
C GLU A 39 -8.45 -8.30 -3.47
N ARG A 40 -7.88 -7.14 -3.84
CA ARG A 40 -8.48 -6.20 -4.78
C ARG A 40 -7.38 -5.49 -5.56
N ASP A 41 -7.56 -5.41 -6.86
CA ASP A 41 -6.72 -4.62 -7.76
C ASP A 41 -7.64 -4.04 -8.83
N SER A 42 -7.99 -2.76 -8.68
CA SER A 42 -9.01 -2.09 -9.46
C SER A 42 -8.53 -0.72 -9.90
N HIS A 43 -8.01 -0.66 -11.13
CA HIS A 43 -7.64 0.61 -11.79
C HIS A 43 -8.85 1.52 -12.05
N VAL A 44 -10.06 0.96 -12.16
CA VAL A 44 -11.28 1.76 -12.37
C VAL A 44 -11.70 2.46 -11.09
N GLU A 45 -11.55 1.78 -9.96
CA GLU A 45 -11.93 2.30 -8.64
C GLU A 45 -10.76 2.98 -7.93
N ASN A 46 -9.55 2.95 -8.51
CA ASN A 46 -8.31 3.42 -7.91
C ASN A 46 -8.08 2.81 -6.52
N VAL A 47 -8.19 1.48 -6.40
CA VAL A 47 -7.98 0.76 -5.15
C VAL A 47 -7.12 -0.47 -5.36
N TYR A 48 -6.17 -0.67 -4.46
CA TYR A 48 -5.43 -1.91 -4.28
C TYR A 48 -5.47 -2.35 -2.82
N GLU A 49 -5.73 -3.64 -2.60
CA GLU A 49 -5.71 -4.27 -1.30
C GLU A 49 -5.02 -5.62 -1.39
N ALA A 50 -4.09 -5.87 -0.47
CA ALA A 50 -3.38 -7.14 -0.40
C ALA A 50 -3.07 -7.56 1.03
N THR A 51 -2.85 -8.85 1.19
CA THR A 51 -2.24 -9.44 2.38
C THR A 51 -0.82 -9.91 2.03
N ASP A 52 0.17 -9.36 2.72
CA ASP A 52 1.58 -9.68 2.55
C ASP A 52 2.13 -10.47 3.72
N VAL A 53 3.11 -11.31 3.40
CA VAL A 53 4.03 -11.91 4.35
C VAL A 53 5.43 -11.48 3.92
N MET A 54 6.13 -10.80 4.83
CA MET A 54 7.52 -10.41 4.64
C MET A 54 8.44 -11.55 5.08
N GLU A 55 9.68 -11.55 4.60
CA GLU A 55 10.71 -12.57 4.88
C GLU A 55 10.95 -12.78 6.38
N ASN A 56 10.85 -11.73 7.19
CA ASN A 56 10.99 -11.83 8.64
C ASN A 56 9.75 -12.38 9.37
N GLY A 57 8.71 -12.77 8.62
CA GLY A 57 7.43 -13.29 9.14
C GLY A 57 6.39 -12.23 9.49
N LEU A 58 6.69 -10.94 9.28
CA LEU A 58 5.73 -9.85 9.46
C LEU A 58 4.58 -10.00 8.45
N LYS A 59 3.34 -9.97 8.94
CA LYS A 59 2.13 -10.02 8.10
C LYS A 59 1.50 -8.65 8.03
N LEU A 60 1.21 -8.20 6.81
CA LEU A 60 0.69 -6.86 6.52
C LEU A 60 -0.60 -6.94 5.73
N LYS A 61 -1.59 -6.13 6.12
CA LYS A 61 -2.67 -5.74 5.22
C LYS A 61 -2.23 -4.43 4.57
N VAL A 62 -2.10 -4.43 3.25
CA VAL A 62 -1.83 -3.22 2.46
C VAL A 62 -3.14 -2.70 1.89
N GLU A 63 -3.34 -1.39 2.01
CA GLU A 63 -4.47 -0.65 1.45
C GLU A 63 -3.93 0.58 0.73
N ILE A 64 -4.23 0.70 -0.56
CA ILE A 64 -3.85 1.83 -1.40
C ILE A 64 -5.10 2.34 -2.09
N PHE A 65 -5.39 3.63 -1.99
CA PHE A 65 -6.53 4.24 -2.65
C PHE A 65 -6.28 5.70 -2.99
N LEU A 66 -6.91 6.19 -4.07
CA LEU A 66 -6.87 7.61 -4.41
C LEU A 66 -7.87 8.39 -3.53
N ALA A 67 -7.38 9.35 -2.76
CA ALA A 67 -8.23 10.23 -1.97
C ALA A 67 -8.96 11.22 -2.89
N ASN A 68 -10.28 11.33 -2.72
CA ASN A 68 -11.14 12.22 -3.48
C ASN A 68 -11.68 13.33 -2.57
N ASP A 69 -10.77 13.98 -1.83
CA ASP A 69 -11.12 15.14 -1.00
C ASP A 69 -10.96 16.41 -1.83
N LYS A 70 -12.03 17.22 -1.88
CA LYS A 70 -12.13 18.37 -2.79
C LYS A 70 -11.24 19.56 -2.41
N ASP A 71 -10.52 19.47 -1.30
CA ASP A 71 -9.78 20.58 -0.68
C ASP A 71 -8.26 20.35 -0.61
N GLU A 72 -7.75 19.15 -0.87
CA GLU A 72 -6.32 18.85 -0.98
C GLU A 72 -6.06 18.17 -2.33
N ASP A 73 -4.88 18.41 -2.92
CA ASP A 73 -4.48 17.80 -4.19
C ASP A 73 -4.75 16.28 -4.15
N GLU A 74 -5.50 15.75 -5.13
CA GLU A 74 -5.82 14.31 -5.18
C GLU A 74 -4.52 13.51 -5.01
N ALA A 75 -4.50 12.63 -4.01
CA ALA A 75 -3.30 11.91 -3.62
C ALA A 75 -3.62 10.45 -3.31
N TRP A 76 -2.74 9.57 -3.75
CA TRP A 76 -2.72 8.18 -3.32
C TRP A 76 -2.41 8.14 -1.83
N ILE A 77 -3.29 7.50 -1.06
CA ILE A 77 -3.07 7.15 0.33
C ILE A 77 -2.71 5.68 0.38
N CYS A 78 -1.51 5.38 0.87
CA CYS A 78 -0.98 4.03 0.96
C CYS A 78 -0.69 3.69 2.42
N LYS A 79 -1.25 2.57 2.90
CA LYS A 79 -1.17 2.15 4.30
C LYS A 79 -0.80 0.68 4.41
N ALA A 80 0.04 0.36 5.38
CA ALA A 80 0.36 -1.02 5.75
C ALA A 80 0.05 -1.22 7.23
N TYR A 81 -0.80 -2.21 7.51
CA TYR A 81 -1.21 -2.56 8.85
C TYR A 81 -0.65 -3.92 9.25
N LYS A 82 0.04 -3.98 10.38
CA LYS A 82 0.41 -5.24 11.01
C LYS A 82 -0.85 -5.96 11.50
N PHE A 83 -0.95 -7.24 11.20
CA PHE A 83 -1.93 -8.13 11.81
C PHE A 83 -1.28 -9.46 12.22
N SER A 84 -1.78 -10.07 13.29
CA SER A 84 -1.24 -11.28 13.92
C SER A 84 -1.93 -12.54 13.43
#